data_AF-A0A3M0WT61-F1
#
_entry.id   AF-A0A3M0WT61-F1
#
_cell.length_a   1.000
_cell.length_b   1.000
_cell.length_c   1.000
_cell.angle_alpha   90.00
_cell.angle_beta   90.00
_cell.angle_gamma   90.00
#
_symmetry.space_group_name_H-M   'P 1'
#
loop_
_entity.id
_entity.type
_entity.pdbx_description
1 polymer ?
#
loop_
_entity_poly.entity_id
_entity_poly.type
_entity_poly.pdbx_seq_one_letter_code
_entity_poly.pdbx_strand_id
1 'polypeptide(L)'
;MGLAFASAEELLDYVETVFPQVRGDFALEHLDERSILLRLHASERHLRPGGTVSGPAMFGLADCCGYLMTLARIGPVPLAVTTSASIDFMRKPPPGDL
;
A
#
# COMPACT_ATOMS: atom_id res chain seq x y z
N MET A 1 4.45 -16.88 -14.39
CA MET A 1 3.05 -16.73 -13.94
C MET A 1 2.75 -15.25 -13.96
N GLY A 2 1.83 -14.82 -14.82
CA GLY A 2 1.50 -13.41 -15.03
C GLY A 2 0.68 -12.81 -13.89
N LEU A 3 0.16 -11.61 -14.11
CA LEU A 3 -0.77 -10.97 -13.19
C LEU A 3 -2.12 -11.69 -13.20
N ALA A 4 -2.72 -11.85 -12.02
CA ALA A 4 -4.03 -12.46 -11.82
C ALA A 4 -5.20 -11.47 -12.03
N PHE A 5 -4.89 -10.17 -12.08
CA PHE A 5 -5.81 -9.08 -12.38
C PHE A 5 -5.54 -8.56 -13.79
N ALA A 6 -6.56 -8.08 -14.49
CA ALA A 6 -6.47 -7.55 -15.85
C ALA A 6 -5.83 -6.15 -15.89
N SER A 7 -5.91 -5.38 -14.79
CA SER A 7 -5.29 -4.06 -14.68
C SER A 7 -4.92 -3.69 -13.24
N ALA A 8 -4.12 -2.62 -13.11
CA ALA A 8 -3.83 -1.97 -11.84
C ALA A 8 -5.11 -1.43 -11.18
N GLU A 9 -5.99 -0.81 -11.97
CA GLU A 9 -7.27 -0.26 -11.50
C GLU A 9 -8.16 -1.35 -10.88
N GLU A 10 -8.26 -2.52 -11.53
CA GLU A 10 -9.04 -3.65 -11.00
C GLU A 10 -8.50 -4.15 -9.65
N LEU A 11 -7.18 -4.23 -9.49
CA LEU A 11 -6.56 -4.60 -8.22
C LEU A 11 -6.88 -3.58 -7.12
N LEU A 12 -6.80 -2.28 -7.44
CA LEU A 12 -7.07 -1.22 -6.47
C LEU A 12 -8.55 -1.21 -6.06
N ASP A 13 -9.47 -1.33 -7.03
CA ASP A 13 -10.92 -1.42 -6.77
C ASP A 13 -11.28 -2.61 -5.87
N TYR A 14 -10.65 -3.76 -6.13
CA TYR A 14 -10.82 -4.93 -5.28
C TYR A 14 -10.36 -4.65 -3.85
N VAL A 15 -9.21 -4.01 -3.67
CA VAL A 15 -8.70 -3.66 -2.33
C VAL A 15 -9.56 -2.62 -1.63
N GLU A 16 -10.08 -1.60 -2.32
CA GLU A 16 -11.02 -0.65 -1.72
C GLU A 16 -12.33 -1.32 -1.26
N THR A 17 -12.73 -2.40 -1.93
CA THR A 17 -13.90 -3.20 -1.54
C THR A 17 -13.63 -4.03 -0.29
N VAL A 18 -12.44 -4.63 -0.17
CA VAL A 18 -12.05 -5.46 0.99
C VAL A 18 -11.65 -4.60 2.19
N PHE A 19 -11.05 -3.42 1.96
CA PHE A 19 -10.57 -2.50 2.98
C PHE A 19 -11.12 -1.08 2.76
N PRO A 20 -12.43 -0.86 2.99
CA PRO A 20 -13.04 0.46 2.79
C PRO A 20 -12.45 1.56 3.70
N GLN A 21 -11.74 1.19 4.77
CA GLN A 21 -11.13 2.12 5.74
C GLN A 21 -9.93 2.89 5.17
N VAL A 22 -9.28 2.35 4.13
CA VAL A 22 -8.12 2.95 3.46
C VAL A 22 -8.47 3.53 2.09
N ARG A 23 -9.77 3.60 1.78
CA ARG A 23 -10.26 4.17 0.52
C ARG A 23 -9.74 5.59 0.34
N GLY A 24 -9.13 5.86 -0.82
CA GLY A 24 -8.54 7.16 -1.15
C GLY A 24 -7.21 7.48 -0.46
N ASP A 25 -6.68 6.60 0.40
CA ASP A 25 -5.32 6.80 0.96
C ASP A 25 -4.23 6.44 -0.02
N PHE A 26 -4.50 5.52 -0.94
CA PHE A 26 -3.49 4.95 -1.80
C PHE A 26 -3.78 5.20 -3.28
N ALA A 27 -2.73 5.51 -4.04
CA ALA A 27 -2.77 5.49 -5.50
C ALA A 27 -1.77 4.45 -6.03
N LEU A 28 -2.23 3.63 -6.97
CA LEU A 28 -1.39 2.64 -7.65
C LEU A 28 -0.77 3.26 -8.90
N GLU A 29 0.50 3.65 -8.77
CA GLU A 29 1.25 4.38 -9.81
C GLU A 29 1.85 3.44 -10.86
N HIS A 30 2.21 2.21 -10.45
CA HIS A 30 2.78 1.20 -11.34
C HIS A 30 2.46 -0.21 -10.84
N LEU A 31 2.21 -1.11 -11.79
CA LEU A 31 2.07 -2.54 -11.53
C LEU A 31 2.59 -3.34 -12.72
N ASP A 32 3.52 -4.25 -12.47
CA ASP A 32 3.90 -5.32 -13.38
C ASP A 32 4.16 -6.63 -12.61
N GLU A 33 4.57 -7.69 -13.31
CA GLU A 33 4.81 -9.00 -12.69
C GLU A 33 5.92 -9.00 -11.62
N ARG A 34 6.77 -7.97 -11.60
CA ARG A 34 7.98 -7.88 -10.79
C ARG A 34 7.91 -6.80 -9.73
N SER A 35 7.08 -5.78 -9.91
CA SER A 35 7.08 -4.59 -9.08
C SER A 35 5.72 -3.93 -8.97
N ILE A 36 5.52 -3.26 -7.83
CA ILE A 36 4.38 -2.40 -7.55
C ILE A 36 4.93 -1.06 -7.04
N LEU A 37 4.31 0.03 -7.44
CA LEU A 37 4.55 1.36 -6.86
C LEU A 37 3.23 1.91 -6.34
N LEU A 38 3.15 2.04 -5.02
CA LEU A 38 2.00 2.63 -4.34
C LEU A 38 2.43 3.97 -3.75
N ARG A 39 1.57 4.98 -3.91
CA ARG A 39 1.68 6.28 -3.23
C ARG A 39 0.73 6.30 -2.06
N LEU A 40 1.17 6.84 -0.93
CA LEU A 40 0.29 7.23 0.18
C LEU A 40 -0.03 8.72 0.07
N HIS A 41 -1.31 9.04 -0.10
CA HIS A 41 -1.85 10.38 0.06
C HIS A 41 -1.92 10.73 1.56
N ALA A 42 -0.95 11.52 2.04
CA ALA A 42 -0.82 11.78 3.46
C ALA A 42 -1.86 12.84 3.91
N SER A 43 -2.77 12.45 4.80
CA SER A 43 -3.70 13.36 5.47
C SER A 43 -3.36 13.50 6.96
N GLU A 44 -4.05 14.37 7.69
CA GLU A 44 -3.77 14.66 9.10
C GLU A 44 -3.68 13.40 9.99
N ARG A 45 -4.45 12.34 9.68
CA ARG A 45 -4.41 11.06 10.41
C ARG A 45 -3.08 10.31 10.28
N HIS A 46 -2.31 10.61 9.23
CA HIS A 46 -1.02 9.99 8.96
C HIS A 46 0.16 10.74 9.60
N LEU A 47 -0.07 11.97 10.06
CA LEU A 47 1.00 12.87 10.49
C LEU A 47 1.30 12.75 11.99
N ARG A 48 2.57 12.97 12.33
CA ARG A 48 3.01 13.20 13.72
C ARG A 48 3.04 14.70 14.05
N PRO A 49 3.12 15.08 15.34
CA PRO A 49 3.44 16.46 15.72
C PRO A 49 4.67 16.97 14.95
N GLY A 50 4.51 18.11 14.26
CA GLY A 50 5.54 18.66 13.35
C GLY A 50 5.38 18.28 11.88
N GLY A 51 4.26 17.66 11.48
CA GLY A 51 3.78 17.66 10.09
C GLY A 51 4.45 16.66 9.14
N THR A 52 5.13 15.63 9.65
CA THR A 52 5.69 14.58 8.78
C THR A 52 4.93 13.27 8.95
N VAL A 53 5.04 12.38 7.97
CA VAL A 53 4.40 11.06 8.04
C VAL A 53 4.93 10.23 9.20
N SER A 54 4.03 9.54 9.88
CA SER A 54 4.31 8.70 11.04
C SER A 54 4.89 7.34 10.66
N GLY A 55 5.63 6.72 11.58
CA GLY A 55 6.13 5.34 11.45
C GLY A 55 5.03 4.33 11.07
N PRO A 56 3.88 4.32 11.78
CA PRO A 56 2.75 3.45 11.45
C PRO A 56 2.20 3.67 10.03
N ALA A 57 2.11 4.92 9.55
CA ALA A 57 1.65 5.19 8.20
C ALA A 57 2.66 4.71 7.13
N MET A 58 3.96 4.90 7.36
CA MET A 58 5.02 4.33 6.51
C MET A 58 4.98 2.80 6.48
N PHE A 59 4.75 2.16 7.62
CA PHE A 59 4.58 0.71 7.68
C PHE A 59 3.32 0.25 6.95
N GLY A 60 2.19 0.96 7.13
CA GLY A 60 0.94 0.67 6.43
C GLY A 60 1.09 0.72 4.91
N LEU A 61 1.83 1.70 4.39
CA LEU A 61 2.18 1.76 2.96
C LEU A 61 2.99 0.53 2.53
N ALA A 62 4.03 0.16 3.28
CA ALA A 62 4.87 -1.01 2.96
C ALA A 62 4.09 -2.34 3.02
N ASP A 63 3.25 -2.51 4.04
CA ASP A 63 2.38 -3.68 4.22
C ASP A 63 1.36 -3.79 3.08
N CYS A 64 0.71 -2.67 2.71
CA CYS A 64 -0.21 -2.63 1.58
C CYS A 64 0.48 -3.00 0.27
N CYS A 65 1.69 -2.49 0.00
CA CYS A 65 2.48 -2.90 -1.18
C CYS A 65 2.71 -4.41 -1.22
N GLY A 66 3.13 -5.01 -0.10
CA GLY A 66 3.36 -6.45 -0.01
C GLY A 66 2.09 -7.27 -0.22
N TYR A 67 0.99 -6.84 0.41
CA TYR A 67 -0.33 -7.46 0.28
C TYR A 67 -0.86 -7.37 -1.16
N LEU A 68 -0.90 -6.18 -1.74
CA LEU A 68 -1.36 -5.92 -3.11
C LEU A 68 -0.53 -6.70 -4.13
N MET A 69 0.81 -6.71 -4.00
CA MET A 69 1.67 -7.49 -4.89
C MET A 69 1.42 -8.99 -4.74
N THR A 70 1.14 -9.47 -3.54
CA THR A 70 0.78 -10.88 -3.31
C THR A 70 -0.52 -11.22 -4.03
N LEU A 71 -1.58 -10.44 -3.81
CA LEU A 71 -2.85 -10.60 -4.51
C LEU A 71 -2.67 -10.54 -6.03
N ALA A 72 -1.92 -9.56 -6.54
CA ALA A 72 -1.63 -9.39 -7.96
C ALA A 72 -1.11 -10.67 -8.63
N ARG A 73 -0.48 -11.58 -7.87
CA ARG A 73 0.03 -12.87 -8.35
C ARG A 73 -0.91 -14.04 -8.10
N ILE A 74 -1.64 -14.06 -6.98
CA ILE A 74 -2.45 -15.23 -6.57
C ILE A 74 -3.96 -15.06 -6.78
N GLY A 75 -4.40 -13.87 -7.19
CA GLY A 75 -5.82 -13.52 -7.37
C GLY A 75 -6.49 -13.02 -6.09
N PRO A 76 -7.84 -12.93 -6.09
CA PRO A 76 -8.63 -12.34 -4.99
C PRO A 76 -8.72 -13.28 -3.79
N VAL A 77 -7.62 -13.39 -3.04
CA VAL A 77 -7.52 -14.19 -1.81
C VAL A 77 -7.54 -13.23 -0.61
N PRO A 78 -8.71 -12.80 -0.11
CA PRO A 78 -8.81 -11.71 0.87
C PRO A 78 -8.14 -12.06 2.21
N LEU A 79 -8.05 -13.35 2.53
CA LEU A 79 -7.46 -13.87 3.76
C LEU A 79 -5.95 -14.14 3.65
N ALA A 80 -5.26 -13.55 2.67
CA ALA A 80 -3.80 -13.50 2.70
C ALA A 80 -3.34 -12.70 3.93
N VAL A 81 -2.41 -13.26 4.70
CA VAL A 81 -1.99 -12.70 5.99
C VAL A 81 -0.51 -12.38 6.00
N THR A 82 -0.18 -11.17 6.47
CA THR A 82 1.20 -10.79 6.80
C THR A 82 1.66 -11.62 7.99
N THR A 83 2.64 -12.50 7.78
CA THR A 83 3.20 -13.34 8.84
C THR A 83 4.34 -12.65 9.58
N SER A 84 5.13 -11.86 8.86
CA SER A 84 6.17 -11.00 9.42
C SER A 84 6.48 -9.85 8.46
N ALA A 85 6.92 -8.72 9.03
CA ALA A 85 7.46 -7.59 8.29
C ALA A 85 8.40 -6.81 9.21
N SER A 86 9.46 -6.22 8.65
CA SER A 86 10.41 -5.37 9.36
C SER A 86 10.65 -4.10 8.55
N ILE A 87 10.80 -2.98 9.24
CA ILE A 87 11.07 -1.68 8.62
C ILE A 87 12.18 -0.95 9.40
N ASP A 88 13.17 -0.45 8.68
CA ASP A 88 14.25 0.37 9.22
C ASP A 88 14.08 1.82 8.76
N PHE A 89 13.88 2.74 9.71
CA PHE A 89 13.68 4.16 9.42
C PHE A 89 15.02 4.88 9.29
N MET A 90 15.52 5.02 8.07
CA MET A 90 16.84 5.60 7.80
C MET A 90 16.87 7.14 7.84
N ARG A 91 15.75 7.80 7.54
CA ARG A 91 15.64 9.27 7.45
C ARG A 91 14.25 9.74 7.86
N LYS A 92 14.17 10.99 8.32
CA LYS A 92 12.89 11.68 8.55
C LYS A 92 12.23 11.98 7.20
N PRO A 93 10.94 11.62 6.99
CA PRO A 93 10.26 11.93 5.74
C PRO A 93 9.96 13.43 5.63
N PRO A 94 9.87 13.98 4.41
CA PRO A 94 9.34 15.33 4.19
C PRO A 94 7.84 15.38 4.54
N PRO A 95 7.27 16.58 4.72
CA PRO A 95 5.82 16.76 4.72
C PRO A 95 5.22 16.38 3.36
N GLY A 96 4.01 15.83 3.36
CA GLY A 96 3.28 15.44 2.15
C GLY A 96 3.26 13.93 1.89
N ASP A 97 2.88 13.59 0.66
CA ASP A 97 2.72 12.21 0.19
C ASP A 97 4.03 11.43 0.21
N LEU A 98 3.92 10.11 0.36
CA LEU A 98 5.03 9.16 0.20
C LEU A 98 4.86 8.35 -1.07
#